data_AF-A0AAD8M6K0-F1
#
_entry.id   AF-A0AAD8M6K0-F1
#
_cell.length_a   1.000
_cell.length_b   1.000
_cell.length_c   1.000
_cell.angle_alpha   90.00
_cell.angle_beta   90.00
_cell.angle_gamma   90.00
#
_symmetry.space_group_name_H-M   'P 1'
#
loop_
_entity.id
_entity.type
_entity.pdbx_description
1 polymer ?
#
loop_
_entity_poly.entity_id
_entity_poly.type
_entity_poly.pdbx_seq_one_letter_code
_entity_poly.pdbx_strand_id
1 'polypeptide(L)'
;MKLLNDSENIDCEYKARISLLPERSIAFKVANDFTRSYEYQGFWFRIEPLRGLMWAQDHFIPQPASTLIASYPKTGTTWLKALSFSIATRNRYDIPSSPLQTASPHECMPFLEYDIPKSQSHKYYPEIPLFSTHVPYTTMPESITASDCKIVYICKDPTDTFVSWWHFVHKLALKDTEFVPIEEGFQQFSDGKAKVGDWKNHLPAKMKEQMDQIMELKLTDSGLTCIH
;
A
#
# COMPACT_ATOMS: atom_id res chain seq x y z
N MET A 1 -26.46 -2.31 18.42
CA MET A 1 -27.39 -1.94 17.33
C MET A 1 -27.09 -0.56 16.74
N LYS A 2 -26.92 0.53 17.53
CA LYS A 2 -26.56 1.86 17.01
C LYS A 2 -25.22 1.91 16.24
N LEU A 3 -24.14 1.39 16.82
CA LEU A 3 -22.79 1.42 16.22
C LEU A 3 -22.65 0.61 14.91
N LEU A 4 -23.47 -0.44 14.72
CA LEU A 4 -23.46 -1.24 13.49
C LEU A 4 -24.15 -0.48 12.34
N ASN A 5 -25.30 0.14 12.63
CA ASN A 5 -26.00 0.99 11.66
C ASN A 5 -25.17 2.20 11.25
N ASP A 6 -24.41 2.82 12.17
CA ASP A 6 -23.55 3.95 11.85
C ASP A 6 -22.37 3.53 10.94
N SER A 7 -21.78 2.34 11.18
CA SER A 7 -20.70 1.81 10.33
C SER A 7 -21.15 1.41 8.93
N GLU A 8 -22.36 0.83 8.79
CA GLU A 8 -22.95 0.48 7.49
C GLU A 8 -23.37 1.73 6.70
N ASN A 9 -23.84 2.77 7.38
CA ASN A 9 -24.23 4.03 6.75
C ASN A 9 -23.01 4.81 6.21
N ILE A 10 -21.92 4.86 6.98
CA ILE A 10 -20.63 5.43 6.54
C ILE A 10 -20.06 4.66 5.35
N ASP A 11 -20.17 3.32 5.36
CA ASP A 11 -19.76 2.48 4.23
C ASP A 11 -20.52 2.79 2.94
N CYS A 12 -21.84 3.00 3.05
CA CYS A 12 -22.69 3.37 1.93
C CYS A 12 -22.37 4.78 1.39
N GLU A 13 -22.07 5.74 2.27
CA GLU A 13 -21.69 7.09 1.89
C GLU A 13 -20.40 7.11 1.05
N TYR A 14 -19.35 6.41 1.49
CA TYR A 14 -18.10 6.35 0.73
C TYR A 14 -18.29 5.66 -0.63
N LYS A 15 -19.06 4.58 -0.69
CA LYS A 15 -19.40 3.92 -1.96
C LYS A 15 -20.13 4.86 -2.91
N ALA A 16 -21.08 5.65 -2.40
CA ALA A 16 -21.80 6.64 -3.20
C ALA A 16 -20.84 7.73 -3.73
N ARG A 17 -19.95 8.26 -2.88
CA ARG A 17 -18.92 9.23 -3.27
C ARG A 17 -17.98 8.67 -4.34
N ILE A 18 -17.51 7.44 -4.17
CA ILE A 18 -16.62 6.76 -5.13
C ILE A 18 -17.31 6.55 -6.48
N SER A 19 -18.61 6.26 -6.50
CA SER A 19 -19.36 6.04 -7.75
C SER A 19 -19.46 7.28 -8.65
N LEU A 20 -19.15 8.46 -8.12
CA LEU A 20 -19.13 9.73 -8.85
C LEU A 20 -17.74 10.10 -9.41
N LEU A 21 -16.70 9.35 -9.04
CA LEU A 21 -15.33 9.64 -9.47
C LEU A 21 -15.07 9.13 -10.90
N PRO A 22 -14.13 9.75 -11.64
CA PRO A 22 -13.70 9.22 -12.93
C PRO A 22 -13.23 7.77 -12.79
N GLU A 23 -13.79 6.88 -13.60
CA GLU A 23 -13.41 5.47 -13.60
C GLU A 23 -12.64 5.07 -14.87
N ARG A 24 -11.73 4.12 -14.72
CA ARG A 24 -11.09 3.44 -15.84
C ARG A 24 -11.09 1.94 -15.62
N SER A 25 -11.17 1.19 -16.71
CA SER A 25 -10.80 -0.22 -16.69
C SER A 25 -9.30 -0.35 -16.52
N ILE A 26 -8.87 -1.17 -15.55
CA ILE A 26 -7.48 -1.62 -15.51
C ILE A 26 -7.37 -2.78 -16.50
N ALA A 27 -6.33 -2.78 -17.33
CA ALA A 27 -6.21 -3.73 -18.43
C ALA A 27 -5.91 -5.19 -18.01
N PHE A 28 -5.68 -5.46 -16.72
CA PHE A 28 -5.62 -6.82 -16.20
C PHE A 28 -7.02 -7.37 -15.98
N LYS A 29 -7.50 -8.20 -16.91
CA LYS A 29 -8.71 -9.01 -16.77
C LYS A 29 -8.50 -10.12 -15.74
N VAL A 30 -8.27 -9.80 -14.47
CA VAL A 30 -8.35 -10.82 -13.41
C VAL A 30 -9.83 -11.22 -13.30
N ALA A 31 -10.13 -12.47 -13.64
CA ALA A 31 -11.44 -13.08 -13.83
C ALA A 31 -12.68 -12.39 -13.16
N ASN A 32 -13.78 -12.34 -13.93
CA ASN A 32 -15.19 -12.09 -13.55
C ASN A 32 -15.56 -10.90 -12.65
N ASP A 33 -14.64 -10.01 -12.29
CA ASP A 33 -14.99 -8.74 -11.67
C ASP A 33 -14.42 -7.59 -12.49
N PHE A 34 -15.29 -6.67 -12.88
CA PHE A 34 -14.88 -5.46 -13.60
C PHE A 34 -13.88 -4.72 -12.73
N THR A 35 -12.60 -4.78 -13.12
CA THR A 35 -11.47 -4.25 -12.36
C THR A 35 -11.38 -2.73 -12.49
N ARG A 36 -12.47 -2.03 -12.13
CA ARG A 36 -12.55 -0.58 -12.18
C ARG A 36 -11.59 0.03 -11.18
N SER A 37 -10.86 1.02 -11.64
CA SER A 37 -10.10 1.94 -10.82
C SER A 37 -10.76 3.31 -10.86
N TYR A 38 -10.74 4.01 -9.73
CA TYR A 38 -11.30 5.33 -9.57
C TYR A 38 -10.17 6.33 -9.35
N GLU A 39 -10.22 7.46 -10.05
CA GLU A 39 -9.31 8.57 -9.86
C GLU A 39 -9.69 9.31 -8.58
N TYR A 40 -8.71 9.48 -7.69
CA TYR A 40 -8.85 10.24 -6.47
C TYR A 40 -7.53 10.92 -6.12
N GLN A 41 -7.57 12.25 -5.99
CA GLN A 41 -6.41 13.08 -5.61
C GLN A 41 -5.15 12.83 -6.47
N GLY A 42 -5.34 12.58 -7.77
CA GLY A 42 -4.27 12.36 -8.74
C GLY A 42 -3.81 10.90 -8.89
N PHE A 43 -4.42 9.96 -8.17
CA PHE A 43 -4.04 8.55 -8.19
C PHE A 43 -5.23 7.63 -8.47
N TRP A 44 -4.93 6.40 -8.88
CA TRP A 44 -5.93 5.43 -9.25
C TRP A 44 -5.99 4.29 -8.23
N PHE A 45 -7.15 4.13 -7.62
CA PHE A 45 -7.37 3.14 -6.56
C PHE A 45 -8.46 2.15 -6.95
N ARG A 46 -8.42 0.97 -6.34
CA ARG A 46 -9.59 0.06 -6.33
C ARG A 46 -10.59 0.54 -5.27
N ILE A 47 -11.84 0.12 -5.41
CA ILE A 47 -12.93 0.54 -4.51
C ILE A 47 -12.61 0.28 -3.03
N GLU A 48 -12.11 -0.90 -2.68
CA GLU A 48 -11.82 -1.25 -1.27
C GLU A 48 -10.74 -0.39 -0.61
N PRO A 49 -9.51 -0.26 -1.17
CA PRO A 49 -8.50 0.62 -0.58
C PRO A 49 -8.91 2.09 -0.63
N LEU A 50 -9.62 2.53 -1.68
CA LEU A 50 -10.09 3.92 -1.76
C LEU A 50 -11.06 4.25 -0.63
N ARG A 51 -12.01 3.35 -0.37
CA ARG A 51 -12.93 3.48 0.75
C ARG A 51 -12.19 3.57 2.08
N GLY A 52 -11.22 2.69 2.32
CA GLY A 52 -10.44 2.71 3.55
C GLY A 52 -9.58 3.97 3.68
N LEU A 53 -9.03 4.48 2.57
CA LEU A 53 -8.31 5.75 2.53
C LEU A 53 -9.23 6.93 2.90
N MET A 54 -10.42 7.03 2.30
CA MET A 54 -11.38 8.10 2.62
C MET A 54 -11.78 8.05 4.10
N TRP A 55 -12.07 6.86 4.63
CA TRP A 55 -12.32 6.68 6.06
C TRP A 55 -11.13 7.12 6.92
N ALA A 56 -9.91 6.78 6.51
CA ALA A 56 -8.72 7.15 7.25
C ALA A 56 -8.47 8.66 7.24
N GLN A 57 -8.75 9.34 6.12
CA GLN A 57 -8.65 10.80 6.01
C GLN A 57 -9.65 11.50 6.94
N ASP A 58 -10.85 10.96 7.10
CA ASP A 58 -11.90 11.55 7.92
C ASP A 58 -11.75 11.23 9.42
N HIS A 59 -11.18 10.07 9.78
CA HIS A 59 -11.30 9.52 11.14
C HIS A 59 -10.01 9.00 11.78
N PHE A 60 -8.98 8.69 11.01
CA PHE A 60 -7.79 8.07 11.59
C PHE A 60 -6.97 9.09 12.36
N ILE A 61 -6.59 8.75 13.59
CA ILE A 61 -5.64 9.51 14.41
C ILE A 61 -4.55 8.54 14.86
N PRO A 62 -3.27 8.74 14.49
CA PRO A 62 -2.21 7.85 14.93
C PRO A 62 -1.99 7.96 16.44
N GLN A 63 -1.64 6.85 17.09
CA GLN A 63 -1.23 6.88 18.49
C GLN A 63 0.08 7.69 18.65
N PRO A 64 0.36 8.27 19.83
CA PRO A 64 1.65 8.90 20.09
C PRO A 64 2.83 7.95 19.79
N ALA A 65 3.90 8.50 19.22
CA ALA A 65 5.10 7.75 18.82
C ALA A 65 4.85 6.62 17.79
N SER A 66 3.74 6.65 17.05
CA SER A 66 3.50 5.68 15.98
C SER A 66 4.52 5.76 14.85
N THR A 67 4.82 4.59 14.27
CA THR A 67 5.62 4.49 13.06
C THR A 67 4.80 3.86 11.93
N LEU A 68 4.65 4.61 10.85
CA LEU A 68 4.05 4.17 9.61
C LEU A 68 5.10 3.52 8.70
N ILE A 69 4.83 2.29 8.28
CA ILE A 69 5.58 1.56 7.25
C ILE A 69 4.92 1.79 5.89
N ALA A 70 5.49 2.68 5.10
CA ALA A 70 4.98 3.04 3.79
C ALA A 70 5.76 2.32 2.68
N SER A 71 5.07 1.90 1.62
CA SER A 71 5.74 1.38 0.43
C SER A 71 4.82 1.41 -0.77
N TYR A 72 5.36 1.57 -1.98
CA TYR A 72 4.65 1.10 -3.16
C TYR A 72 4.49 -0.44 -3.07
N PRO A 73 3.41 -1.05 -3.57
CA PRO A 73 3.29 -2.50 -3.55
C PRO A 73 4.48 -3.19 -4.21
N LYS A 74 4.90 -4.33 -3.65
CA LYS A 74 5.96 -5.19 -4.21
C LYS A 74 7.38 -4.64 -4.12
N THR A 75 7.60 -3.60 -3.31
CA THR A 75 8.95 -3.07 -3.02
C THR A 75 9.60 -3.65 -1.75
N GLY A 76 9.04 -4.72 -1.17
CA GLY A 76 9.61 -5.38 0.03
C GLY A 76 8.83 -5.18 1.33
N THR A 77 7.54 -4.81 1.24
CA THR A 77 6.66 -4.55 2.39
C THR A 77 6.64 -5.68 3.42
N THR A 78 6.54 -6.94 2.99
CA THR A 78 6.51 -8.11 3.89
C THR A 78 7.78 -8.17 4.76
N TRP A 79 8.94 -7.93 4.15
CA TRP A 79 10.23 -7.93 4.84
C TRP A 79 10.34 -6.76 5.81
N LEU A 80 9.98 -5.55 5.37
CA LEU A 80 10.04 -4.37 6.24
C LEU A 80 9.05 -4.47 7.42
N LYS A 81 7.85 -5.03 7.20
CA LYS A 81 6.90 -5.33 8.29
C LYS A 81 7.51 -6.28 9.32
N ALA A 82 8.09 -7.40 8.88
CA ALA A 82 8.70 -8.38 9.77
C ALA A 82 9.85 -7.78 10.59
N LEU A 83 10.75 -7.03 9.95
CA LEU A 83 11.87 -6.37 10.63
C LEU A 83 11.38 -5.32 11.64
N SER A 84 10.48 -4.43 11.22
CA SER A 84 9.96 -3.36 12.07
C SER A 84 9.24 -3.94 13.29
N PHE A 85 8.41 -4.96 13.07
CA PHE A 85 7.72 -5.68 14.14
C PHE A 85 8.70 -6.35 15.11
N SER A 86 9.73 -7.04 14.59
CA SER A 86 10.76 -7.68 15.41
C SER A 86 11.50 -6.66 16.28
N ILE A 87 11.86 -5.51 15.70
CA ILE A 87 12.56 -4.44 16.43
C ILE A 87 11.68 -3.84 17.53
N ALA A 88 10.41 -3.56 17.23
CA ALA A 88 9.48 -2.96 18.17
C ALA A 88 9.08 -3.91 19.32
N THR A 89 9.19 -5.22 19.09
CA THR A 89 8.78 -6.24 20.06
C THR A 89 9.94 -7.03 20.67
N ARG A 90 11.19 -6.69 20.36
CA ARG A 90 12.38 -7.42 20.83
C ARG A 90 12.51 -7.58 22.35
N ASN A 91 11.89 -6.69 23.12
CA ASN A 91 11.87 -6.75 24.59
C ASN A 91 10.59 -7.41 25.14
N ARG A 92 9.65 -7.80 24.27
CA ARG A 92 8.36 -8.42 24.60
C ARG A 92 8.33 -9.91 24.27
N TYR A 93 9.00 -10.30 23.19
CA TYR A 93 9.06 -11.69 22.72
C TYR A 93 10.51 -12.08 22.44
N ASP A 94 10.88 -13.29 22.85
CA ASP A 94 12.06 -13.97 22.35
C ASP A 94 11.78 -14.49 20.93
N ILE A 95 12.83 -14.83 20.17
CA ILE A 95 12.69 -15.29 18.78
C ILE A 95 11.69 -16.47 18.63
N PRO A 96 11.69 -17.50 19.49
CA PRO A 96 10.76 -18.64 19.36
C PRO A 96 9.32 -18.31 19.76
N SER A 97 9.11 -17.30 20.60
CA SER A 97 7.79 -16.88 21.07
C SER A 97 7.21 -15.71 20.27
N SER A 98 7.96 -15.21 19.28
CA SER A 98 7.52 -14.12 18.42
C SER A 98 6.27 -14.51 17.61
N PRO A 99 5.27 -13.63 17.54
CA PRO A 99 4.12 -13.78 16.63
C PRO A 99 4.47 -14.14 15.19
N LEU A 100 5.62 -13.69 14.70
CA LEU A 100 6.10 -13.95 13.35
C LEU A 100 6.40 -15.43 13.08
N GLN A 101 6.47 -16.29 14.11
CA GLN A 101 6.60 -17.74 13.96
C GLN A 101 5.30 -18.42 13.50
N THR A 102 4.15 -17.80 13.75
CA THR A 102 2.83 -18.41 13.54
C THR A 102 1.88 -17.58 12.68
N ALA A 103 2.17 -16.29 12.51
CA ALA A 103 1.38 -15.36 11.72
C ALA A 103 2.23 -14.69 10.64
N SER A 104 1.59 -14.34 9.53
CA SER A 104 2.22 -13.54 8.48
C SER A 104 2.57 -12.14 9.02
N PRO A 105 3.66 -11.50 8.56
CA PRO A 105 3.95 -10.11 8.90
C PRO A 105 2.80 -9.14 8.57
N HIS A 106 1.95 -9.48 7.59
CA HIS A 106 0.76 -8.71 7.26
C HIS A 106 -0.34 -8.80 8.32
N GLU A 107 -0.43 -9.91 9.06
CA GLU A 107 -1.36 -10.07 10.19
C GLU A 107 -0.83 -9.39 11.46
N CYS A 108 0.48 -9.26 11.61
CA CYS A 108 1.08 -8.59 12.76
C CYS A 108 1.00 -7.06 12.69
N MET A 109 0.85 -6.49 11.49
CA MET A 109 0.85 -5.03 11.27
C MET A 109 -0.23 -4.62 10.27
N PRO A 110 -1.26 -3.88 10.70
CA PRO A 110 -2.40 -3.54 9.85
C PRO A 110 -2.02 -2.55 8.75
N PHE A 111 -2.72 -2.63 7.62
CA PHE A 111 -2.77 -1.57 6.62
C PHE A 111 -3.84 -0.53 6.96
N LEU A 112 -3.47 0.74 6.83
CA LEU A 112 -4.33 1.90 7.06
C LEU A 112 -5.60 1.86 6.21
N GLU A 113 -5.47 1.49 4.94
CA GLU A 113 -6.54 1.54 3.94
C GLU A 113 -7.32 0.21 3.78
N TYR A 114 -6.95 -0.84 4.50
CA TYR A 114 -7.63 -2.14 4.42
C TYR A 114 -8.14 -2.62 5.78
N ASP A 115 -7.28 -2.57 6.79
CA ASP A 115 -7.42 -3.36 7.99
C ASP A 115 -7.97 -2.55 9.16
N ILE A 116 -7.46 -1.33 9.34
CA ILE A 116 -7.88 -0.41 10.41
C ILE A 116 -9.37 -0.04 10.31
N PRO A 117 -9.93 0.28 9.12
CA PRO A 117 -11.35 0.59 9.01
C PRO A 117 -12.26 -0.61 9.31
N LYS A 118 -11.71 -1.83 9.25
CA LYS A 118 -12.44 -3.10 9.41
C LYS A 118 -12.19 -3.76 10.78
N SER A 119 -11.56 -3.07 11.74
CA SER A 119 -10.86 -3.70 12.87
C SER A 119 -11.74 -4.34 13.98
N GLN A 120 -12.96 -4.80 13.69
CA GLN A 120 -13.73 -5.58 14.65
C GLN A 120 -13.24 -7.05 14.80
N SER A 121 -12.47 -7.58 13.84
CA SER A 121 -12.18 -9.03 13.74
C SER A 121 -10.70 -9.43 13.58
N HIS A 122 -9.77 -8.48 13.50
CA HIS A 122 -8.38 -8.80 13.15
C HIS A 122 -7.45 -8.78 14.37
N LYS A 123 -6.54 -9.76 14.44
CA LYS A 123 -5.50 -9.88 15.48
C LYS A 123 -4.34 -8.91 15.23
N TYR A 124 -4.59 -7.60 15.26
CA TYR A 124 -3.50 -6.62 15.32
C TYR A 124 -3.13 -6.35 16.78
N TYR A 125 -1.88 -5.97 17.02
CA TYR A 125 -1.36 -5.72 18.36
C TYR A 125 -1.51 -4.23 18.69
N PRO A 126 -2.60 -3.77 19.34
CA PRO A 126 -2.88 -2.35 19.55
C PRO A 126 -1.81 -1.65 20.41
N GLU A 127 -1.10 -2.42 21.23
CA GLU A 127 0.02 -2.01 22.08
C GLU A 127 1.32 -1.75 21.30
N ILE A 128 1.35 -2.09 20.01
CA ILE A 128 2.49 -1.91 19.11
C ILE A 128 2.08 -0.80 18.14
N PRO A 129 2.64 0.41 18.25
CA PRO A 129 2.20 1.57 17.48
C PRO A 129 2.82 1.52 16.06
N LEU A 130 2.63 0.40 15.38
CA LEU A 130 3.06 0.13 14.01
C LEU A 130 1.85 -0.11 13.13
N PHE A 131 1.81 0.57 12.01
CA PHE A 131 0.85 0.32 10.94
C PHE A 131 1.54 0.56 9.61
N SER A 132 0.84 0.27 8.52
CA SER A 132 1.43 0.29 7.19
C SER A 132 0.49 0.87 6.16
N THR A 133 1.02 1.26 5.00
CA THR A 133 0.19 1.74 3.91
C THR A 133 0.84 1.56 2.55
N HIS A 134 0.00 1.39 1.54
CA HIS A 134 0.35 1.58 0.14
C HIS A 134 -0.15 2.90 -0.44
N VAL A 135 -0.79 3.77 0.35
CA VAL A 135 -1.30 5.04 -0.18
C VAL A 135 -0.15 6.00 -0.49
N PRO A 136 -0.22 6.76 -1.61
CA PRO A 136 0.72 7.81 -1.93
C PRO A 136 0.77 8.87 -0.82
N TYR A 137 1.96 9.42 -0.56
CA TYR A 137 2.17 10.38 0.53
C TYR A 137 1.22 11.60 0.44
N THR A 138 0.99 12.12 -0.76
CA THR A 138 0.14 13.32 -0.96
C THR A 138 -1.34 13.09 -0.69
N THR A 139 -1.76 11.81 -0.63
CA THR A 139 -3.14 11.42 -0.28
C THR A 139 -3.28 11.01 1.18
N MET A 140 -2.17 10.96 1.93
CA MET A 140 -2.16 10.48 3.30
C MET A 140 -2.98 11.39 4.23
N PRO A 141 -3.65 10.86 5.26
CA PRO A 141 -4.39 11.67 6.24
C PRO A 141 -3.55 12.78 6.86
N GLU A 142 -4.12 13.98 6.98
CA GLU A 142 -3.45 15.12 7.62
C GLU A 142 -3.05 14.84 9.07
N SER A 143 -3.84 14.01 9.77
CA SER A 143 -3.52 13.53 11.13
C SER A 143 -2.17 12.78 11.21
N ILE A 144 -1.70 12.20 10.12
CA ILE A 144 -0.39 11.55 10.03
C ILE A 144 0.67 12.58 9.62
N THR A 145 0.44 13.35 8.56
CA THR A 145 1.45 14.27 8.02
C THR A 145 1.72 15.49 8.90
N ALA A 146 0.75 15.90 9.71
CA ALA A 146 0.87 17.01 10.66
C ALA A 146 1.24 16.57 12.09
N SER A 147 1.46 15.28 12.34
CA SER A 147 1.84 14.76 13.66
C SER A 147 3.30 14.33 13.72
N ASP A 148 3.77 13.95 14.91
CA ASP A 148 5.10 13.37 15.12
C ASP A 148 5.20 11.89 14.70
N CYS A 149 4.27 11.42 13.85
CA CYS A 149 4.30 10.05 13.33
C CYS A 149 5.53 9.85 12.45
N LYS A 150 6.34 8.83 12.77
CA LYS A 150 7.53 8.49 11.99
C LYS A 150 7.12 7.72 10.75
N ILE A 151 7.67 8.07 9.60
CA ILE A 151 7.39 7.37 8.34
C ILE A 151 8.66 6.69 7.87
N VAL A 152 8.60 5.36 7.70
CA VAL A 152 9.67 4.56 7.09
C VAL A 152 9.17 4.08 5.74
N TYR A 153 9.84 4.50 4.67
CA TYR A 153 9.48 4.12 3.31
C TYR A 153 10.50 3.16 2.70
N ILE A 154 10.03 2.10 2.02
CA ILE A 154 10.88 1.20 1.23
C ILE A 154 10.56 1.28 -0.26
N CYS A 155 11.60 1.53 -1.04
CA CYS A 155 11.59 1.45 -2.50
C CYS A 155 12.35 0.23 -3.00
N LYS A 156 12.07 -0.11 -4.25
CA LYS A 156 12.79 -1.11 -5.03
C LYS A 156 12.90 -0.56 -6.45
N ASP A 157 13.91 -1.01 -7.20
CA ASP A 157 14.02 -0.70 -8.62
C ASP A 157 12.68 -0.96 -9.35
N PRO A 158 12.23 -0.07 -10.26
CA PRO A 158 10.93 -0.19 -10.91
C PRO A 158 10.75 -1.44 -11.77
N THR A 159 11.80 -1.87 -12.47
CA THR A 159 11.79 -3.09 -13.29
C THR A 159 11.60 -4.31 -12.41
N ASP A 160 12.37 -4.35 -11.32
CA ASP A 160 12.35 -5.38 -10.30
C ASP A 160 11.02 -5.42 -9.52
N THR A 161 10.39 -4.25 -9.38
CA THR A 161 9.05 -4.08 -8.80
C THR A 161 7.99 -4.63 -9.75
N PHE A 162 8.08 -4.30 -11.05
CA PHE A 162 7.19 -4.81 -12.08
C PHE A 162 7.26 -6.33 -12.17
N VAL A 163 8.44 -6.93 -12.27
CA VAL A 163 8.59 -8.40 -12.36
C VAL A 163 8.00 -9.08 -11.12
N SER A 164 8.26 -8.55 -9.92
CA SER A 164 7.66 -9.06 -8.68
C SER A 164 6.13 -8.96 -8.69
N TRP A 165 5.60 -7.84 -9.18
CA TRP A 165 4.17 -7.63 -9.33
C TRP A 165 3.55 -8.57 -10.36
N TRP A 166 4.19 -8.75 -11.51
CA TRP A 166 3.78 -9.62 -12.60
C TRP A 166 3.58 -11.06 -12.12
N HIS A 167 4.60 -11.65 -11.49
CA HIS A 167 4.50 -13.00 -10.96
C HIS A 167 3.48 -13.10 -9.81
N PHE A 168 3.36 -12.06 -8.99
CA PHE A 168 2.38 -12.02 -7.91
C PHE A 168 0.94 -12.07 -8.44
N VAL A 169 0.61 -11.27 -9.46
CA VAL A 169 -0.74 -11.29 -10.03
C VAL A 169 -1.05 -12.61 -10.76
N HIS A 170 -0.08 -13.20 -11.44
CA HIS A 170 -0.23 -14.51 -12.07
C HIS A 170 -0.50 -15.62 -11.05
N LYS A 171 0.14 -15.56 -9.88
CA LYS A 171 -0.10 -16.52 -8.79
C LYS A 171 -1.49 -16.37 -8.16
N LEU A 172 -2.05 -15.17 -8.17
CA LEU A 172 -3.38 -14.88 -7.61
C LEU A 172 -4.52 -15.04 -8.60
N ALA A 173 -4.21 -15.21 -9.88
CA ALA A 173 -5.20 -15.35 -10.93
C ALA A 173 -6.03 -16.64 -10.75
N LEU A 174 -7.31 -16.56 -11.11
CA LEU A 174 -8.09 -17.77 -11.34
C LEU A 174 -7.53 -18.51 -12.57
N LYS A 175 -7.72 -19.83 -12.64
CA LYS A 175 -7.14 -20.69 -13.68
C LYS A 175 -7.40 -20.22 -15.12
N ASP A 176 -8.53 -19.57 -15.35
CA ASP A 176 -8.97 -19.11 -16.68
C ASP A 176 -8.75 -17.59 -16.90
N THR A 177 -7.83 -17.01 -16.13
CA THR A 177 -7.49 -15.58 -16.27
C THR A 177 -6.62 -15.36 -17.50
N GLU A 178 -7.15 -14.61 -18.46
CA GLU A 178 -6.35 -14.11 -19.59
C GLU A 178 -5.52 -12.89 -19.17
N PHE A 179 -4.21 -12.97 -19.41
CA PHE A 179 -3.29 -11.85 -19.22
C PHE A 179 -2.88 -11.29 -20.57
N VAL A 180 -2.68 -9.97 -20.62
CA VAL A 180 -1.99 -9.32 -21.73
C VAL A 180 -0.54 -9.85 -21.85
N PRO A 181 0.14 -9.69 -22.99
CA PRO A 181 1.58 -9.95 -23.09
C PRO A 181 2.37 -9.15 -22.05
N ILE A 182 3.52 -9.67 -21.62
CA ILE A 182 4.34 -9.04 -20.57
C ILE A 182 4.82 -7.64 -20.97
N GLU A 183 5.09 -7.43 -22.26
CA GLU A 183 5.50 -6.15 -22.83
C GLU A 183 4.39 -5.10 -22.70
N GLU A 184 3.14 -5.51 -22.98
CA GLU A 184 1.98 -4.64 -22.81
C GLU A 184 1.73 -4.36 -21.32
N GLY A 185 1.86 -5.38 -20.47
CA GLY A 185 1.79 -5.22 -19.03
C GLY A 185 2.84 -4.26 -18.47
N PHE A 186 4.07 -4.31 -18.99
CA PHE A 186 5.15 -3.41 -18.62
C PHE A 186 4.88 -1.98 -19.10
N GLN A 187 4.38 -1.81 -20.31
CA GLN A 187 3.97 -0.49 -20.81
C GLN A 187 2.87 0.10 -19.93
N GLN A 188 1.86 -0.69 -19.56
CA GLN A 188 0.79 -0.25 -18.66
C GLN A 188 1.32 0.11 -17.27
N PHE A 189 2.26 -0.65 -16.72
CA PHE A 189 2.92 -0.31 -15.46
C PHE A 189 3.68 1.02 -15.57
N SER A 190 4.39 1.24 -16.67
CA SER A 190 5.15 2.46 -16.96
C SER A 190 4.25 3.68 -17.15
N ASP A 191 3.05 3.49 -17.72
CA ASP A 191 2.00 4.51 -17.87
C ASP A 191 1.26 4.83 -16.54
N GLY A 192 1.63 4.22 -15.41
CA GLY A 192 0.93 4.40 -14.13
C GLY A 192 -0.47 3.76 -14.11
N LYS A 193 -0.71 2.75 -14.96
CA LYS A 193 -1.95 1.95 -15.01
C LYS A 193 -1.94 0.77 -14.03
N ALA A 194 -0.96 0.69 -13.15
CA ALA A 194 -0.83 -0.34 -12.12
C ALA A 194 -1.78 -0.13 -10.91
N LYS A 195 -1.79 -1.10 -10.00
CA LYS A 195 -2.75 -1.24 -8.88
C LYS A 195 -2.76 -0.05 -7.88
N VAL A 196 -1.68 0.73 -7.81
CA VAL A 196 -1.52 1.91 -6.93
C VAL A 196 -1.18 3.16 -7.75
N GLY A 197 -1.52 3.16 -9.04
CA GLY A 197 -1.29 4.31 -9.93
C GLY A 197 0.18 4.52 -10.27
N ASP A 198 0.53 5.77 -10.55
CA ASP A 198 1.88 6.17 -10.96
C ASP A 198 2.89 6.02 -9.82
N TRP A 199 3.72 4.99 -9.90
CA TRP A 199 4.81 4.75 -8.94
C TRP A 199 5.78 5.95 -8.87
N LYS A 200 5.92 6.73 -9.97
CA LYS A 200 6.82 7.89 -10.04
C LYS A 200 6.37 9.05 -9.16
N ASN A 201 5.10 9.06 -8.75
CA ASN A 201 4.50 10.12 -7.93
C ASN A 201 4.08 9.61 -6.54
N HIS A 202 4.45 8.37 -6.17
CA HIS A 202 4.10 7.80 -4.87
C HIS A 202 4.75 8.55 -3.69
N LEU A 203 5.87 9.21 -3.96
CA LEU A 203 6.67 9.98 -3.00
C LEU A 203 6.57 11.49 -3.26
N PRO A 204 6.73 12.32 -2.22
CA PRO A 204 6.96 13.75 -2.37
C PRO A 204 8.17 14.03 -3.27
N ALA A 205 8.15 15.15 -3.99
CA ALA A 205 9.25 15.54 -4.89
C ALA A 205 10.63 15.48 -4.22
N LYS A 206 10.74 15.96 -2.97
CA LYS A 206 11.98 15.90 -2.19
C LYS A 206 12.45 14.46 -1.88
N MET A 207 11.52 13.56 -1.55
CA MET A 207 11.85 12.15 -1.30
C MET A 207 12.22 11.42 -2.59
N LYS A 208 11.56 11.76 -3.70
CA LYS A 208 11.90 11.26 -5.03
C LYS A 208 13.33 11.66 -5.42
N GLU A 209 13.67 12.94 -5.28
CA GLU A 209 15.02 13.44 -5.54
C GLU A 209 16.07 12.75 -4.67
N GLN A 210 15.79 12.54 -3.38
CA GLN A 210 16.66 11.78 -2.49
C GLN A 210 16.82 10.32 -2.93
N MET A 211 15.75 9.68 -3.42
CA MET A 211 15.83 8.31 -3.94
C MET A 211 16.61 8.23 -5.25
N ASP A 212 16.43 9.19 -6.14
CA ASP A 212 17.17 9.29 -7.40
C ASP A 212 18.67 9.42 -7.09
N GLN A 213 19.06 10.30 -6.14
CA GLN A 213 20.44 10.41 -5.66
C GLN A 213 21.00 9.10 -5.07
N ILE A 214 20.21 8.39 -4.25
CA ILE A 214 20.63 7.10 -3.69
C ILE A 214 20.79 6.03 -4.77
N MET A 215 19.91 6.01 -5.78
CA MET A 215 20.02 5.10 -6.91
C MET A 215 21.24 5.43 -7.76
N GLU A 216 21.45 6.70 -8.12
CA GLU A 216 22.64 7.14 -8.88
C GLU A 216 23.92 6.73 -8.17
N LEU A 217 24.03 6.97 -6.85
CA LEU A 217 25.16 6.54 -6.04
C LEU A 217 25.37 5.02 -6.09
N LYS A 218 24.28 4.23 -6.03
CA LYS A 218 24.37 2.76 -6.11
C LYS A 218 24.72 2.26 -7.52
N LEU A 219 24.36 3.01 -8.55
CA LEU A 219 24.55 2.62 -9.94
C LEU A 219 25.87 3.14 -10.54
N THR A 220 26.55 4.07 -9.86
CA THR A 220 27.80 4.73 -10.31
C THR A 220 28.87 3.72 -10.76
N ASP A 221 28.96 2.56 -10.10
CA ASP A 221 29.94 1.51 -10.44
C ASP A 221 29.36 0.34 -11.25
N SER A 222 28.07 0.40 -11.62
CA SER A 222 27.38 -0.69 -12.33
C SER A 222 27.38 -0.54 -13.84
N GLY A 223 27.78 0.63 -14.36
CA GLY A 223 27.68 0.98 -15.78
C GLY A 223 26.25 1.24 -16.28
N LEU A 224 25.28 1.28 -15.37
CA LEU A 224 23.88 1.59 -15.64
C LEU A 224 23.59 3.04 -15.25
N THR A 225 22.78 3.73 -16.05
CA THR A 225 22.30 5.09 -15.76
C THR A 225 20.79 5.10 -15.60
N CYS A 226 20.29 5.90 -14.66
CA CYS A 226 18.87 6.14 -14.51
C CYS A 226 18.38 6.99 -15.70
N ILE A 227 17.45 6.46 -16.50
CA ILE A 227 16.87 7.20 -17.63
C ILE A 227 15.55 7.81 -17.12
N HIS A 228 15.46 9.15 -17.11
CA HIS A 228 14.30 9.89 -16.60
C HIS A 228 13.11 9.87 -17.58
#